data_AF-A0A366WYI6-F1
#
_entry.id   AF-A0A366WYI6-F1
#
_cell.length_a   1.000
_cell.length_b   1.000
_cell.length_c   1.000
_cell.angle_alpha   90.00
_cell.angle_beta   90.00
_cell.angle_gamma   90.00
#
_symmetry.space_group_name_H-M   'P 1'
#
loop_
_entity.id
_entity.type
_entity.pdbx_description
1 polymer ?
#
loop_
_entity_poly.entity_id
_entity_poly.type
_entity_poly.pdbx_seq_one_letter_code
_entity_poly.pdbx_strand_id
1 'polypeptide(L)'
;MSPLSNAEKQARHRQKEELQRFAEQCFREAQMGAFRHGANAPAMLAQIKQMADLPSGWTKEDYEMAVERIQQLRMDLINPNNDLDNDVHDALDSFNEWQKAPTKVRIDTEKAIQETRNLASHLISAVELTNLSNGERAAALVEALRHVGRSLANERPLRRSDANTVCLATLPPQYRRPAWFAESFAKYMAFRLGTEEAKDDLGQKIMDYDFGI
;
A
#
# COMPACT_ATOMS: atom_id res chain seq x y z
N MET A 1 31.57 22.35 -11.66
CA MET A 1 30.46 22.11 -12.61
C MET A 1 30.45 23.25 -13.62
N SER A 2 30.41 22.95 -14.91
CA SER A 2 30.31 23.97 -15.95
C SER A 2 28.99 24.75 -15.81
N PRO A 3 28.96 26.07 -16.07
CA PRO A 3 27.72 26.84 -16.01
C PRO A 3 26.70 26.30 -17.03
N LEU A 4 25.45 26.13 -16.61
CA LEU A 4 24.37 25.74 -17.52
C LEU A 4 24.23 26.76 -18.65
N SER A 5 24.10 26.27 -19.87
CA SER A 5 23.75 27.08 -21.04
C SER A 5 22.36 27.69 -20.88
N ASN A 6 22.08 28.78 -21.61
CA ASN A 6 20.75 29.40 -21.59
C ASN A 6 19.64 28.46 -22.09
N ALA A 7 19.96 27.57 -23.03
CA ALA A 7 19.02 26.55 -23.51
C ALA A 7 18.65 25.54 -22.41
N GLU A 8 19.62 25.07 -21.62
CA GLU A 8 19.38 24.17 -20.49
C GLU A 8 18.59 24.84 -19.37
N LYS A 9 18.86 26.13 -19.10
CA LYS A 9 18.07 26.91 -18.14
C LYS A 9 16.61 27.03 -18.57
N GLN A 10 16.37 27.30 -19.85
CA GLN A 10 15.02 27.41 -20.38
C GLN A 10 14.29 26.05 -20.40
N ALA A 11 14.99 24.96 -20.72
CA ALA A 11 14.44 23.61 -20.65
C ALA A 11 14.05 23.22 -19.21
N ARG A 12 14.92 23.48 -18.24
CA ARG A 12 14.63 23.26 -16.81
C ARG A 12 13.46 24.13 -16.33
N HIS A 13 13.35 25.37 -16.79
CA HIS A 13 12.18 26.20 -16.46
C HIS A 13 10.87 25.56 -16.94
N ARG A 14 10.82 25.10 -18.20
CA ARG A 14 9.65 24.43 -18.77
C ARG A 14 9.29 23.15 -18.01
N GLN A 15 10.27 22.33 -17.67
CA GLN A 15 10.05 21.12 -16.88
C GLN A 15 9.46 21.44 -15.50
N LYS A 16 9.92 22.50 -14.84
CA LYS A 16 9.35 22.94 -13.56
C LYS A 16 7.90 23.43 -13.73
N GLU A 17 7.59 24.16 -14.78
CA GLU A 17 6.20 24.55 -15.09
C GLU A 17 5.30 23.35 -15.38
N GLU A 18 5.80 22.34 -16.10
CA GLU A 18 5.08 21.09 -16.35
C GLU A 18 4.82 20.33 -15.05
N LEU A 19 5.81 20.24 -14.16
CA LEU A 19 5.65 19.63 -12.84
C LEU A 19 4.59 20.34 -12.00
N GLN A 20 4.58 21.68 -12.00
CA GLN A 20 3.56 22.46 -11.31
C GLN A 20 2.16 22.21 -11.87
N ARG A 21 2.01 22.14 -13.20
CA ARG A 21 0.72 21.80 -13.83
C ARG A 21 0.28 20.38 -13.48
N PHE A 22 1.21 19.43 -13.51
CA PHE A 22 0.96 18.04 -13.13
C PHE A 22 0.53 17.93 -11.67
N ALA A 23 1.21 18.60 -10.74
CA ALA A 23 0.86 18.64 -9.34
C ALA A 23 -0.52 19.26 -9.10
N GLU A 24 -0.86 20.37 -9.78
CA GLU A 24 -2.17 21.01 -9.66
C GLU A 24 -3.30 20.15 -10.25
N GLN A 25 -3.05 19.40 -11.31
CA GLN A 25 -3.99 18.39 -11.80
C GLN A 25 -4.19 17.28 -10.76
N CYS A 26 -3.10 16.69 -10.28
CA CYS A 26 -3.14 15.62 -9.30
C CYS A 26 -3.84 16.05 -8.00
N PHE A 27 -3.58 17.27 -7.54
CA PHE A 27 -4.23 17.88 -6.39
C PHE A 27 -5.76 17.93 -6.57
N ARG A 28 -6.23 18.45 -7.71
CA ARG A 28 -7.68 18.58 -7.98
C ARG A 28 -8.37 17.22 -8.04
N GLU A 29 -7.74 16.23 -8.67
CA GLU A 29 -8.28 14.88 -8.74
C GLU A 29 -8.32 14.22 -7.34
N ALA A 30 -7.23 14.34 -6.58
CA ALA A 30 -7.11 13.81 -5.23
C ALA A 30 -8.06 14.47 -4.22
N GLN A 31 -8.40 15.74 -4.43
CA GLN A 31 -9.34 16.48 -3.57
C GLN A 31 -10.73 15.80 -3.51
N MET A 32 -11.14 15.12 -4.58
CA MET A 32 -12.40 14.36 -4.59
C MET A 32 -12.37 13.13 -3.69
N GLY A 33 -11.21 12.50 -3.47
CA GLY A 33 -11.04 11.35 -2.59
C GLY A 33 -10.64 11.71 -1.15
N ALA A 34 -10.14 12.94 -0.94
CA ALA A 34 -9.60 13.43 0.32
C ALA A 34 -10.55 13.29 1.53
N PHE A 35 -11.87 13.36 1.33
CA PHE A 35 -12.83 13.18 2.43
C PHE A 35 -12.70 11.82 3.15
N ARG A 36 -12.19 10.79 2.46
CA ARG A 36 -11.97 9.45 3.01
C ARG A 36 -10.79 9.37 3.99
N HIS A 37 -9.94 10.40 4.04
CA HIS A 37 -8.70 10.44 4.83
C HIS A 37 -8.80 11.29 6.10
N GLY A 38 -9.97 11.85 6.39
CA GLY A 38 -10.21 12.64 7.60
C GLY A 38 -9.16 13.73 7.83
N ALA A 39 -8.56 13.74 9.03
CA ALA A 39 -7.60 14.77 9.45
C ALA A 39 -6.27 14.77 8.68
N ASN A 40 -5.90 13.66 8.02
CA ASN A 40 -4.62 13.53 7.31
C ASN A 40 -4.68 14.04 5.86
N ALA A 41 -5.88 14.15 5.29
CA ALA A 41 -6.09 14.55 3.91
C ALA A 41 -5.46 15.92 3.56
N PRO A 42 -5.60 16.97 4.39
CA PRO A 42 -5.00 18.27 4.12
C PRO A 42 -3.47 18.22 4.04
N ALA A 43 -2.82 17.43 4.92
CA ALA A 43 -1.37 17.30 4.93
C ALA A 43 -0.85 16.59 3.68
N MET A 44 -1.52 15.52 3.24
CA MET A 44 -1.16 14.80 2.01
C MET A 44 -1.37 15.66 0.75
N LEU A 45 -2.50 16.39 0.70
CA LEU A 45 -2.76 17.35 -0.39
C LEU A 45 -1.73 18.48 -0.43
N ALA A 46 -1.28 18.97 0.73
CA ALA A 46 -0.21 19.96 0.81
C ALA A 46 1.13 19.40 0.30
N GLN A 47 1.45 18.14 0.61
CA GLN A 47 2.66 17.48 0.10
C GLN A 47 2.69 17.41 -1.42
N ILE A 48 1.56 17.18 -2.10
CA ILE A 48 1.50 17.19 -3.58
C ILE A 48 2.02 18.52 -4.14
N LYS A 49 1.60 19.65 -3.54
CA LYS A 49 2.05 20.98 -3.96
C LYS A 49 3.52 21.20 -3.64
N GLN A 50 3.97 20.80 -2.45
CA GLN A 50 5.36 20.95 -2.02
C GLN A 50 6.35 20.17 -2.91
N MET A 51 5.97 18.99 -3.40
CA MET A 51 6.84 18.21 -4.31
C MET A 51 7.11 18.92 -5.64
N ALA A 52 6.24 19.84 -6.07
CA ALA A 52 6.46 20.64 -7.27
C ALA A 52 7.43 21.81 -7.06
N ASP A 53 7.73 22.17 -5.81
CA ASP A 53 8.62 23.28 -5.45
C ASP A 53 10.09 22.85 -5.39
N LEU A 54 10.60 22.34 -6.52
CA LEU A 54 11.98 21.88 -6.63
C LEU A 54 13.00 22.98 -6.28
N PRO A 55 14.08 22.64 -5.53
CA PRO A 55 15.08 23.58 -5.08
C PRO A 55 15.91 24.16 -6.25
N SER A 56 16.61 25.26 -5.98
CA SER A 56 17.56 25.82 -6.95
C SER A 56 18.71 24.83 -7.16
N GLY A 57 18.90 24.38 -8.41
CA GLY A 57 19.94 23.41 -8.77
C GLY A 57 19.47 21.95 -8.86
N TRP A 58 18.16 21.69 -8.82
CA TRP A 58 17.56 20.36 -8.96
C TRP A 58 18.11 19.54 -10.14
N THR A 59 18.12 18.22 -9.95
CA THR A 59 18.64 17.19 -10.87
C THR A 59 17.50 16.43 -11.55
N LYS A 60 17.81 15.68 -12.61
CA LYS A 60 16.78 14.88 -13.30
C LYS A 60 16.16 13.86 -12.35
N GLU A 61 16.96 13.29 -11.46
CA GLU A 61 16.50 12.38 -10.41
C GLU A 61 15.52 13.08 -9.46
N ASP A 62 15.79 14.32 -9.02
CA ASP A 62 14.87 15.08 -8.16
C ASP A 62 13.50 15.29 -8.83
N TYR A 63 13.50 15.56 -10.13
CA TYR A 63 12.27 15.72 -10.91
C TYR A 63 11.50 14.39 -11.01
N GLU A 64 12.19 13.29 -11.34
CA GLU A 64 11.58 11.96 -11.46
C GLU A 64 11.00 11.51 -10.11
N MET A 65 11.73 11.67 -9.02
CA MET A 65 11.24 11.41 -7.66
C MET A 65 10.02 12.25 -7.30
N ALA A 66 10.00 13.54 -7.68
CA ALA A 66 8.85 14.40 -7.43
C ALA A 66 7.61 13.93 -8.21
N VAL A 67 7.77 13.58 -9.49
CA VAL A 67 6.67 13.03 -10.32
C VAL A 67 6.13 11.74 -9.71
N GLU A 68 7.00 10.80 -9.36
CA GLU A 68 6.63 9.54 -8.73
C GLU A 68 5.88 9.76 -7.41
N ARG A 69 6.42 10.65 -6.55
CA ARG A 69 5.81 10.93 -5.25
C ARG A 69 4.45 11.61 -5.37
N ILE A 70 4.28 12.54 -6.32
CA ILE A 70 3.00 13.18 -6.61
C ILE A 70 1.98 12.12 -7.06
N GLN A 71 2.39 11.20 -7.94
CA GLN A 71 1.52 10.14 -8.43
C GLN A 71 1.11 9.17 -7.31
N GLN A 72 2.03 8.80 -6.42
CA GLN A 72 1.74 7.98 -5.23
C GLN A 72 0.71 8.66 -4.34
N LEU A 73 0.95 9.92 -3.94
CA LEU A 73 0.03 10.69 -3.09
C LEU A 73 -1.34 10.86 -3.73
N ARG A 74 -1.40 11.08 -5.05
CA ARG A 74 -2.66 11.11 -5.80
C ARG A 74 -3.42 9.79 -5.68
N MET A 75 -2.75 8.66 -5.93
CA MET A 75 -3.40 7.36 -5.86
C MET A 75 -3.84 7.00 -4.44
N ASP A 76 -3.00 7.28 -3.43
CA ASP A 76 -3.34 7.09 -2.02
C ASP A 76 -4.60 7.88 -1.63
N LEU A 77 -4.76 9.10 -2.16
CA LEU A 77 -5.91 9.97 -1.88
C LEU A 77 -7.19 9.57 -2.64
N ILE A 78 -7.08 9.21 -3.92
CA ILE A 78 -8.23 8.86 -4.77
C ILE A 78 -8.77 7.47 -4.41
N ASN A 79 -7.86 6.52 -4.20
CA ASN A 79 -8.16 5.14 -3.91
C ASN A 79 -7.40 4.73 -2.65
N PRO A 80 -7.79 5.24 -1.46
CA PRO A 80 -7.22 4.77 -0.21
C PRO A 80 -7.37 3.26 -0.21
N ASN A 81 -6.23 2.56 -0.21
CA ASN A 81 -6.12 1.11 -0.34
C ASN A 81 -7.35 0.42 0.26
N ASN A 82 -8.30 0.08 -0.64
CA ASN A 82 -9.51 -0.63 -0.27
C ASN A 82 -9.17 -2.03 0.25
N ASP A 83 -7.89 -2.41 0.21
CA ASP A 83 -7.33 -3.64 0.75
C ASP A 83 -7.83 -3.94 2.16
N LEU A 84 -7.89 -2.97 3.09
CA LEU A 84 -8.44 -3.22 4.45
C LEU A 84 -9.93 -3.57 4.40
N ASP A 85 -10.73 -2.76 3.72
CA ASP A 85 -12.17 -3.00 3.59
C ASP A 85 -12.41 -4.33 2.85
N ASN A 86 -11.61 -4.61 1.81
CA ASN A 86 -11.67 -5.81 1.02
C ASN A 86 -11.35 -7.04 1.88
N ASP A 87 -10.29 -6.96 2.69
CA ASP A 87 -9.86 -8.02 3.60
C ASP A 87 -10.91 -8.31 4.67
N VAL A 88 -11.54 -7.26 5.21
CA VAL A 88 -12.66 -7.41 6.15
C VAL A 88 -13.86 -8.04 5.46
N HIS A 89 -14.20 -7.59 4.26
CA HIS A 89 -15.30 -8.15 3.49
C HIS A 89 -15.09 -9.62 3.14
N ASP A 90 -13.88 -10.00 2.72
CA ASP A 90 -13.49 -11.37 2.40
C ASP A 90 -13.47 -12.26 3.65
N ALA A 91 -12.94 -11.75 4.77
CA ALA A 91 -12.95 -12.46 6.05
C ALA A 91 -14.38 -12.74 6.56
N LEU A 92 -15.32 -11.83 6.27
CA LEU A 92 -16.74 -11.95 6.64
C LEU A 92 -17.60 -12.62 5.56
N ASP A 93 -17.04 -12.98 4.41
CA ASP A 93 -17.76 -13.53 3.24
C ASP A 93 -18.94 -12.63 2.78
N SER A 94 -18.71 -11.31 2.80
CA SER A 94 -19.77 -10.31 2.64
C SER A 94 -19.79 -9.62 1.26
N PHE A 95 -18.83 -9.95 0.39
CA PHE A 95 -18.71 -9.33 -0.95
C PHE A 95 -19.78 -9.80 -1.94
N ASN A 96 -20.10 -11.09 -1.96
CA ASN A 96 -20.89 -11.67 -3.05
C ASN A 96 -22.33 -11.15 -3.09
N GLU A 97 -22.81 -10.51 -2.02
CA GLU A 97 -24.18 -9.98 -1.94
C GLU A 97 -24.30 -8.66 -1.17
N TRP A 98 -23.24 -7.84 -1.05
CA TRP A 98 -23.27 -6.60 -0.23
C TRP A 98 -24.52 -5.73 -0.45
N GLN A 99 -24.89 -5.50 -1.72
CA GLN A 99 -26.06 -4.68 -2.07
C GLN A 99 -27.40 -5.36 -1.75
N LYS A 100 -27.44 -6.69 -1.64
CA LYS A 100 -28.62 -7.50 -1.34
C LYS A 100 -28.65 -8.00 0.11
N ALA A 101 -27.57 -7.80 0.86
CA ALA A 101 -27.44 -8.24 2.23
C ALA A 101 -28.45 -7.52 3.13
N PRO A 102 -29.02 -8.22 4.14
CA PRO A 102 -29.90 -7.59 5.11
C PRO A 102 -29.23 -6.38 5.76
N THR A 103 -30.00 -5.32 6.03
CA THR A 103 -29.48 -4.06 6.61
C THR A 103 -28.60 -4.28 7.83
N LYS A 104 -28.95 -5.24 8.69
CA LYS A 104 -28.14 -5.59 9.87
C LYS A 104 -26.74 -6.09 9.50
N VAL A 105 -26.63 -7.00 8.52
CA VAL A 105 -25.33 -7.54 8.06
C VAL A 105 -24.45 -6.41 7.52
N ARG A 106 -25.06 -5.45 6.81
CA ARG A 106 -24.36 -4.27 6.31
C ARG A 106 -23.85 -3.39 7.44
N ILE A 107 -24.71 -3.07 8.42
CA ILE A 107 -24.31 -2.30 9.61
C ILE A 107 -23.18 -2.99 10.38
N ASP A 108 -23.30 -4.30 10.61
CA ASP A 108 -22.30 -5.07 11.35
C ASP A 108 -20.94 -5.10 10.60
N THR A 109 -20.96 -5.19 9.28
CA THR A 109 -19.75 -5.13 8.45
C THR A 109 -19.13 -3.74 8.41
N GLU A 110 -19.94 -2.68 8.24
CA GLU A 110 -19.46 -1.29 8.31
C GLU A 110 -18.84 -1.00 9.68
N LYS A 111 -19.44 -1.53 10.75
CA LYS A 111 -18.89 -1.46 12.10
C LYS A 111 -17.56 -2.20 12.21
N ALA A 112 -17.47 -3.43 11.68
CA ALA A 112 -16.22 -4.20 11.69
C ALA A 112 -15.09 -3.50 10.90
N ILE A 113 -15.40 -2.89 9.75
CA ILE A 113 -14.47 -2.06 8.98
C ILE A 113 -13.98 -0.89 9.83
N GLN A 114 -14.90 -0.17 10.49
CA GLN A 114 -14.53 0.98 11.32
C GLN A 114 -13.68 0.57 12.55
N GLU A 115 -14.03 -0.52 13.21
CA GLU A 115 -13.24 -1.06 14.33
C GLU A 115 -11.83 -1.49 13.86
N THR A 116 -11.74 -2.13 12.69
CA THR A 116 -10.45 -2.52 12.08
C THR A 116 -9.61 -1.30 11.72
N ARG A 117 -10.21 -0.24 11.16
CA ARG A 117 -9.53 1.04 10.89
C ARG A 117 -9.02 1.71 12.16
N ASN A 118 -9.82 1.69 13.23
CA ASN A 118 -9.41 2.26 14.51
C ASN A 118 -8.20 1.51 15.08
N LEU A 119 -8.23 0.17 15.04
CA LEU A 119 -7.10 -0.65 15.46
C LEU A 119 -5.85 -0.38 14.61
N ALA A 120 -5.99 -0.33 13.29
CA ALA A 120 -4.88 -0.02 12.38
C ALA A 120 -4.27 1.35 12.69
N SER A 121 -5.10 2.38 12.91
CA SER A 121 -4.66 3.72 13.31
C SER A 121 -3.85 3.69 14.61
N HIS A 122 -4.32 2.97 15.64
CA HIS A 122 -3.58 2.81 16.90
C HIS A 122 -2.22 2.12 16.70
N LEU A 123 -2.16 1.08 15.87
CA LEU A 123 -0.90 0.39 15.56
C LEU A 123 0.07 1.31 14.80
N ILE A 124 -0.41 2.07 13.83
CA ILE A 124 0.38 3.06 13.08
C ILE A 124 0.94 4.12 14.03
N SER A 125 0.08 4.73 14.86
CA SER A 125 0.53 5.71 15.85
C SER A 125 1.56 5.12 16.82
N ALA A 126 1.37 3.88 17.28
CA ALA A 126 2.34 3.22 18.15
C ALA A 126 3.71 3.06 17.45
N VAL A 127 3.73 2.69 16.17
CA VAL A 127 4.96 2.59 15.37
C VAL A 127 5.64 3.95 15.21
N GLU A 128 4.88 5.00 14.92
CA GLU A 128 5.37 6.37 14.72
C GLU A 128 5.99 6.98 15.99
N LEU A 129 5.47 6.62 17.17
CA LEU A 129 5.96 7.09 18.46
C LEU A 129 7.27 6.39 18.91
N THR A 130 7.69 5.33 18.23
CA THR A 130 8.95 4.64 18.57
C THR A 130 10.16 5.39 18.03
N ASN A 131 11.29 5.32 18.75
CA ASN A 131 12.60 5.77 18.25
C ASN A 131 13.33 4.70 17.42
N LEU A 132 12.62 3.63 17.02
CA LEU A 132 13.18 2.53 16.25
C LEU A 132 13.47 2.96 14.81
N SER A 133 14.51 2.38 14.22
CA SER A 133 14.75 2.47 12.78
C SER A 133 13.65 1.79 11.98
N ASN A 134 13.53 2.11 10.69
CA ASN A 134 12.54 1.47 9.82
C ASN A 134 12.71 -0.06 9.75
N GLY A 135 13.94 -0.57 9.82
CA GLY A 135 14.22 -2.01 9.85
C GLY A 135 13.71 -2.67 11.13
N GLU A 136 13.92 -2.04 12.29
CA GLU A 136 13.43 -2.54 13.58
C GLU A 136 11.90 -2.46 13.68
N ARG A 137 11.29 -1.39 13.16
CA ARG A 137 9.82 -1.26 13.03
C ARG A 137 9.24 -2.38 12.17
N ALA A 138 9.86 -2.68 11.04
CA ALA A 138 9.45 -3.79 10.18
C ALA A 138 9.56 -5.14 10.91
N ALA A 139 10.65 -5.39 11.63
CA ALA A 139 10.80 -6.62 12.40
C ALA A 139 9.71 -6.77 13.50
N ALA A 140 9.39 -5.68 14.19
CA ALA A 140 8.32 -5.67 15.20
C ALA A 140 6.94 -5.97 14.59
N LEU A 141 6.62 -5.35 13.45
CA LEU A 141 5.38 -5.61 12.74
C LEU A 141 5.28 -7.05 12.23
N VAL A 142 6.38 -7.61 11.72
CA VAL A 142 6.40 -9.03 11.29
C VAL A 142 6.16 -9.96 12.47
N GLU A 143 6.67 -9.68 13.68
CA GLU A 143 6.34 -10.52 14.85
C GLU A 143 4.87 -10.38 15.27
N ALA A 144 4.28 -9.19 15.14
CA ALA A 144 2.83 -9.02 15.34
C ALA A 144 2.01 -9.84 14.34
N LEU A 145 2.41 -9.85 13.06
CA LEU A 145 1.80 -10.70 12.02
C LEU A 145 1.95 -12.19 12.34
N ARG A 146 3.12 -12.62 12.83
CA ARG A 146 3.31 -14.02 13.28
C ARG A 146 2.39 -14.36 14.44
N HIS A 147 2.23 -13.46 15.41
CA HIS A 147 1.32 -13.67 16.53
C HIS A 147 -0.11 -13.90 16.04
N VAL A 148 -0.61 -13.04 15.13
CA VAL A 148 -1.94 -13.22 14.51
C VAL A 148 -1.99 -14.52 13.69
N GLY A 149 -0.97 -14.78 12.88
CA GLY A 149 -0.88 -15.98 12.04
C GLY A 149 -0.97 -17.27 12.86
N ARG A 150 -0.35 -17.34 14.05
CA ARG A 150 -0.43 -18.51 14.94
C ARG A 150 -1.87 -18.78 15.36
N SER A 151 -2.66 -17.75 15.63
CA SER A 151 -4.10 -17.88 15.93
C SER A 151 -4.87 -18.38 14.70
N LEU A 152 -4.65 -17.77 13.53
CA LEU A 152 -5.31 -18.17 12.28
C LEU A 152 -5.00 -19.63 11.89
N ALA A 153 -3.76 -20.08 12.08
CA ALA A 153 -3.36 -21.46 11.75
C ALA A 153 -4.19 -22.51 12.50
N ASN A 154 -4.72 -22.17 13.68
CA ASN A 154 -5.56 -23.03 14.52
C ASN A 154 -7.07 -22.80 14.32
N GLU A 155 -7.46 -21.73 13.64
CA GLU A 155 -8.87 -21.38 13.43
C GLU A 155 -9.53 -22.28 12.37
N ARG A 156 -10.72 -22.81 12.67
CA ARG A 156 -11.51 -23.61 11.73
C ARG A 156 -13.00 -23.24 11.85
N PRO A 157 -13.66 -22.81 10.75
CA PRO A 157 -13.14 -22.61 9.40
C PRO A 157 -12.35 -21.30 9.25
N LEU A 158 -11.18 -21.34 8.61
CA LEU A 158 -10.42 -20.14 8.25
C LEU A 158 -10.79 -19.68 6.84
N ARG A 159 -11.23 -18.42 6.73
CA ARG A 159 -11.61 -17.78 5.47
C ARG A 159 -10.40 -17.21 4.73
N ARG A 160 -10.51 -17.17 3.40
CA ARG A 160 -9.50 -16.63 2.49
C ARG A 160 -9.63 -15.10 2.45
N SER A 161 -8.53 -14.41 2.72
CA SER A 161 -8.32 -12.97 2.44
C SER A 161 -6.83 -12.74 2.19
N ASP A 162 -6.46 -11.58 1.65
CA ASP A 162 -5.05 -11.23 1.44
C ASP A 162 -4.34 -11.03 2.78
N ALA A 163 -4.98 -10.37 3.75
CA ALA A 163 -4.46 -10.23 5.11
C ALA A 163 -4.18 -11.59 5.78
N ASN A 164 -5.10 -12.56 5.67
CA ASN A 164 -4.89 -13.91 6.23
C ASN A 164 -3.75 -14.63 5.50
N THR A 165 -3.65 -14.44 4.19
CA THR A 165 -2.58 -15.02 3.37
C THR A 165 -1.21 -14.48 3.81
N VAL A 166 -1.08 -13.16 3.99
CA VAL A 166 0.16 -12.54 4.47
C VAL A 166 0.53 -13.02 5.87
N CYS A 167 -0.43 -13.04 6.81
CA CYS A 167 -0.17 -13.52 8.17
C CYS A 167 0.34 -14.97 8.18
N LEU A 168 -0.28 -15.86 7.40
CA LEU A 168 0.14 -17.26 7.27
C LEU A 168 1.50 -17.42 6.55
N ALA A 169 1.85 -16.51 5.65
CA ALA A 169 3.15 -16.51 4.97
C ALA A 169 4.31 -16.21 5.93
N THR A 170 4.06 -15.43 7.01
CA THR A 170 5.09 -15.13 8.02
C THR A 170 5.43 -16.32 8.93
N LEU A 171 4.61 -17.38 8.94
CA LEU A 171 4.76 -18.49 9.85
C LEU A 171 5.84 -19.49 9.40
N PRO A 172 6.53 -20.12 10.36
CA PRO A 172 7.43 -21.23 10.06
C PRO A 172 6.74 -22.43 9.37
N PRO A 173 7.48 -23.29 8.64
CA PRO A 173 6.93 -24.41 7.87
C PRO A 173 6.13 -25.45 8.66
N GLN A 174 6.40 -25.60 9.96
CA GLN A 174 5.68 -26.55 10.82
C GLN A 174 4.20 -26.21 11.05
N TYR A 175 3.78 -24.98 10.77
CA TYR A 175 2.37 -24.59 10.88
C TYR A 175 1.62 -25.07 9.64
N ARG A 176 0.57 -25.87 9.87
CA ARG A 176 -0.30 -26.34 8.78
C ARG A 176 -1.06 -25.17 8.17
N ARG A 177 -0.93 -25.01 6.86
CA ARG A 177 -1.66 -24.01 6.07
C ARG A 177 -2.93 -24.62 5.45
N PRO A 178 -4.00 -23.82 5.24
CA PRO A 178 -5.18 -24.28 4.53
C PRO A 178 -4.86 -24.61 3.07
N ALA A 179 -5.66 -25.50 2.45
CA ALA A 179 -5.41 -25.96 1.07
C ALA A 179 -5.39 -24.83 0.04
N TRP A 180 -6.18 -23.77 0.26
CA TRP A 180 -6.24 -22.60 -0.61
C TRP A 180 -5.01 -21.67 -0.52
N PHE A 181 -4.13 -21.85 0.48
CA PHE A 181 -3.07 -20.89 0.79
C PHE A 181 -2.12 -20.61 -0.38
N ALA A 182 -1.61 -21.67 -1.03
CA ALA A 182 -0.60 -21.52 -2.08
C ALA A 182 -1.13 -20.70 -3.26
N GLU A 183 -2.38 -20.98 -3.67
CA GLU A 183 -3.04 -20.23 -4.73
C GLU A 183 -3.28 -18.76 -4.34
N SER A 184 -3.72 -18.51 -3.10
CA SER A 184 -3.88 -17.13 -2.61
C SER A 184 -2.57 -16.37 -2.57
N PHE A 185 -1.50 -17.00 -2.08
CA PHE A 185 -0.19 -16.36 -1.98
C PHE A 185 0.37 -16.04 -3.38
N ALA A 186 0.24 -16.96 -4.33
CA ALA A 186 0.63 -16.71 -5.72
C ALA A 186 -0.15 -15.53 -6.34
N LYS A 187 -1.47 -15.47 -6.14
CA LYS A 187 -2.29 -14.35 -6.64
C LYS A 187 -1.92 -13.02 -5.99
N TYR A 188 -1.74 -13.02 -4.66
CA TYR A 188 -1.29 -11.84 -3.92
C TYR A 188 0.05 -11.33 -4.47
N MET A 189 1.04 -12.22 -4.63
CA MET A 189 2.36 -11.86 -5.17
C MET A 189 2.28 -11.33 -6.61
N ALA A 190 1.54 -12.01 -7.49
CA ALA A 190 1.38 -11.60 -8.87
C ALA A 190 0.77 -10.20 -9.00
N PHE A 191 -0.21 -9.87 -8.15
CA PHE A 191 -0.80 -8.53 -8.11
C PHE A 191 0.23 -7.46 -7.72
N ARG A 192 1.11 -7.75 -6.74
CA ARG A 192 2.13 -6.79 -6.27
C ARG A 192 3.32 -6.63 -7.22
N LEU A 193 3.64 -7.64 -8.02
CA LEU A 193 4.69 -7.55 -9.06
C LEU A 193 4.26 -6.65 -10.22
N GLY A 194 2.95 -6.57 -10.49
CA GLY A 194 2.39 -5.70 -11.51
C GLY A 194 2.64 -6.23 -12.92
N THR A 195 3.81 -5.94 -13.49
CA THR A 195 4.11 -6.20 -14.90
C THR A 195 4.43 -7.68 -15.17
N GLU A 196 4.24 -8.12 -16.42
CA GLU A 196 4.56 -9.50 -16.81
C GLU A 196 6.07 -9.76 -16.72
N GLU A 197 6.91 -8.78 -17.07
CA GLU A 197 8.37 -8.92 -16.99
C GLU A 197 8.85 -9.20 -15.56
N ALA A 198 8.26 -8.55 -14.55
CA ALA A 198 8.60 -8.79 -13.16
C ALA A 198 8.11 -10.17 -12.66
N LYS A 199 6.99 -10.66 -13.19
CA LYS A 199 6.46 -11.99 -12.88
C LYS A 199 7.35 -13.08 -13.50
N ASP A 200 7.74 -12.90 -14.75
CA ASP A 200 8.62 -13.83 -15.47
C ASP A 200 10.00 -13.89 -14.82
N ASP A 201 10.58 -12.74 -14.43
CA ASP A 201 11.85 -12.67 -13.70
C ASP A 201 11.77 -13.40 -12.35
N LEU A 202 10.70 -13.19 -11.57
CA LEU A 202 10.50 -13.93 -10.31
C LEU A 202 10.35 -15.43 -10.57
N GLY A 203 9.56 -15.81 -11.58
CA GLY A 203 9.34 -17.21 -11.95
C GLY A 203 10.66 -17.90 -12.28
N GLN A 204 11.52 -17.25 -13.09
CA GLN A 204 12.85 -17.77 -13.43
C GLN A 204 13.72 -17.91 -12.19
N LYS A 205 13.77 -16.89 -11.31
CA LYS A 205 14.55 -16.94 -10.06
C LYS A 205 14.09 -18.05 -9.11
N ILE A 206 12.80 -18.37 -9.06
CA ILE A 206 12.28 -19.48 -8.26
C ILE A 206 12.71 -20.83 -8.85
N MET A 207 12.66 -20.97 -10.18
CA MET A 207 13.07 -22.21 -10.85
C MET A 207 14.58 -22.45 -10.74
N ASP A 208 15.37 -21.38 -10.76
CA ASP A 208 16.83 -21.43 -10.61
C ASP A 208 17.28 -21.47 -9.14
N TYR A 209 16.35 -21.29 -8.20
CA TYR A 209 16.69 -21.32 -6.78
C TYR A 209 17.07 -22.74 -6.38
N ASP A 210 18.36 -22.95 -6.10
CA ASP A 210 18.82 -24.19 -5.48
C ASP A 210 18.29 -24.25 -4.05
N PHE A 211 17.27 -25.10 -3.86
CA PHE A 211 16.67 -25.33 -2.55
C PHE A 211 17.63 -26.00 -1.57
N GLY A 212 18.83 -26.42 -2.01
CA GLY A 212 19.89 -26.93 -1.14
C GLY A 212 19.45 -28.13 -0.29
N ILE A 213 18.56 -28.96 -0.85
CA ILE A 213 18.02 -30.18 -0.20
C ILE A 213 18.93 -31.36 -0.48
#